data_AF-A0A8B8AN11-F1
#
_entry.id   AF-A0A8B8AN11-F1
#
_cell.length_a   1.000
_cell.length_b   1.000
_cell.length_c   1.000
_cell.angle_alpha   90.00
_cell.angle_beta   90.00
_cell.angle_gamma   90.00
#
_symmetry.space_group_name_H-M   'P 1'
#
loop_
_entity.id
_entity.type
_entity.pdbx_description
1 polymer ?
#
loop_
_entity_poly.entity_id
_entity_poly.type
_entity_poly.pdbx_seq_one_letter_code
_entity_poly.pdbx_strand_id
1 'polypeptide(L)'
;MILAVTIFSILIFGVQGSSIQVCLNTLRVVTHCPSNEEEYRKLSEKCSSDCLNNRFELHCVRNSSKKELIAVCAVPAPMFSYCMEYDSAGQVIQMDMTTRCTNNSLEIVYNSADLQSCNPECLRLHRMTNIGEKGWTLHVVLQIVVVSSGLFLLLCVFGLIYEGHSKNM
;
A
#
# COMPACT_ATOMS: atom_id res chain seq x y z
N MET A 1 -24.36 -22.88 -13.42
CA MET A 1 -24.40 -21.55 -12.77
C MET A 1 -23.38 -21.35 -11.64
N ILE A 2 -22.79 -22.40 -11.06
CA ILE A 2 -21.75 -22.25 -10.00
C ILE A 2 -20.38 -21.82 -10.59
N LEU A 3 -20.10 -22.18 -11.85
CA LEU A 3 -18.84 -21.85 -12.52
C LEU A 3 -18.64 -20.35 -12.85
N ALA A 4 -19.73 -19.57 -12.89
CA ALA A 4 -19.66 -18.13 -13.22
C ALA A 4 -19.28 -17.26 -12.01
N VAL A 5 -19.55 -17.74 -10.79
CA VAL A 5 -19.34 -16.97 -9.56
C VAL A 5 -17.87 -16.98 -9.13
N THR A 6 -17.14 -18.07 -9.39
CA THR A 6 -15.72 -18.18 -9.04
C THR A 6 -14.80 -17.38 -9.98
N ILE A 7 -15.24 -17.09 -11.21
CA ILE A 7 -14.48 -16.28 -12.17
C ILE A 7 -14.55 -14.78 -11.82
N PHE A 8 -15.67 -14.32 -11.23
CA PHE A 8 -15.85 -12.90 -10.90
C PHE A 8 -15.00 -12.45 -9.70
N SER A 9 -14.61 -13.38 -8.82
CA SER A 9 -13.75 -13.06 -7.66
C SER A 9 -12.25 -12.95 -7.98
N ILE A 10 -11.81 -13.35 -9.18
CA ILE A 10 -10.40 -13.31 -9.58
C ILE A 10 -10.06 -12.02 -10.35
N LEU A 11 -11.08 -11.23 -10.75
CA LEU A 11 -10.91 -10.04 -11.61
C LEU A 11 -10.77 -8.70 -10.87
N ILE A 12 -10.70 -8.70 -9.55
CA ILE A 12 -10.44 -7.50 -8.75
C ILE A 12 -9.16 -7.82 -7.97
N PHE A 13 -7.98 -7.49 -8.46
CA PHE A 13 -7.11 -6.43 -7.93
C PHE A 13 -5.84 -6.37 -8.80
N GLY A 14 -6.01 -6.22 -10.11
CA GLY A 14 -4.94 -5.79 -11.00
C GLY A 14 -4.89 -4.26 -11.06
N VAL A 15 -4.89 -3.55 -9.92
CA VAL A 15 -4.50 -2.14 -9.96
C VAL A 15 -2.99 -2.16 -10.14
N GLN A 16 -2.55 -2.00 -11.38
CA GLN A 16 -1.15 -1.85 -11.74
C GLN A 16 -0.70 -0.47 -11.27
N GLY A 17 -0.63 -0.28 -9.96
CA GLY A 17 0.04 0.85 -9.35
C GLY A 17 1.52 0.72 -9.69
N SER A 18 2.12 1.79 -10.20
CA SER A 18 3.55 1.86 -10.47
C SER A 18 4.34 1.61 -9.18
N SER A 19 4.73 0.37 -8.92
CA SER A 19 5.53 -0.03 -7.76
C SER A 19 7.01 -0.06 -8.14
N ILE A 20 7.86 0.57 -7.34
CA ILE A 20 9.31 0.58 -7.50
C ILE A 20 9.93 -0.49 -6.59
N GLN A 21 10.77 -1.33 -7.16
CA GLN A 21 11.59 -2.29 -6.41
C GLN A 21 12.69 -1.56 -5.61
N VAL A 22 12.85 -1.94 -4.35
CA VAL A 22 13.84 -1.35 -3.45
C VAL A 22 15.01 -2.30 -3.20
N CYS A 23 16.16 -1.74 -2.80
CA CYS A 23 17.31 -2.48 -2.32
C CYS A 23 17.20 -2.66 -0.80
N LEU A 24 16.64 -3.81 -0.38
CA LEU A 24 16.27 -4.06 1.02
C LEU A 24 17.42 -3.92 2.01
N ASN A 25 18.66 -4.22 1.60
CA ASN A 25 19.84 -4.09 2.45
C ASN A 25 20.10 -2.64 2.92
N THR A 26 19.53 -1.65 2.21
CA THR A 26 19.69 -0.22 2.53
C THR A 26 18.52 0.36 3.33
N LEU A 27 17.51 -0.46 3.65
CA LEU A 27 16.32 -0.02 4.35
C LEU A 27 16.65 0.37 5.79
N ARG A 28 16.17 1.55 6.19
CA ARG A 28 16.32 2.07 7.56
C ARG A 28 15.13 2.95 7.92
N VAL A 29 14.68 2.82 9.17
CA VAL A 29 13.76 3.78 9.78
C VAL A 29 14.55 5.02 10.18
N VAL A 30 14.08 6.19 9.79
CA VAL A 30 14.72 7.48 10.10
C VAL A 30 13.74 8.39 10.85
N THR A 31 14.27 9.33 11.62
CA THR A 31 13.43 10.30 12.35
C THR A 31 13.02 11.49 11.47
N HIS A 32 13.85 11.82 10.48
CA HIS A 32 13.61 12.85 9.49
C HIS A 32 14.28 12.46 8.17
N CYS A 33 13.76 13.00 7.07
CA CYS A 33 14.42 12.89 5.78
C CYS A 33 15.61 13.86 5.70
N PRO A 34 16.64 13.52 4.90
CA PRO A 34 17.78 14.41 4.70
C PRO A 34 17.33 15.82 4.33
N SER A 35 17.81 16.79 5.09
CA SER A 35 17.45 18.21 4.87
C SER A 35 18.60 19.02 4.27
N ASN A 36 19.78 18.41 4.15
CA ASN A 36 20.97 19.01 3.56
C ASN A 36 21.78 17.98 2.76
N GLU A 37 22.71 18.47 1.95
CA GLU A 37 23.55 17.67 1.05
C GLU A 37 24.44 16.67 1.81
N GLU A 38 24.92 17.02 3.00
CA GLU A 38 25.79 16.15 3.79
C GLU A 38 25.05 14.92 4.31
N GLU A 39 23.86 15.11 4.89
CA GLU A 39 22.97 14.03 5.30
C GLU A 39 22.58 13.15 4.11
N TYR A 40 22.22 13.78 2.99
CA TYR A 40 21.86 13.05 1.77
C TYR A 40 23.00 12.17 1.30
N ARG A 41 24.22 12.71 1.19
CA ARG A 41 25.43 11.99 0.77
C ARG A 41 25.73 10.81 1.68
N LYS A 42 25.73 11.01 3.00
CA LYS A 42 25.98 9.95 3.97
C LYS A 42 24.97 8.81 3.85
N LEU A 43 23.71 9.15 3.59
CA LEU A 43 22.65 8.16 3.44
C LEU A 43 22.71 7.46 2.07
N SER A 44 23.08 8.16 1.00
CA SER A 44 23.11 7.64 -0.37
C SER A 44 24.37 6.85 -0.73
N GLU A 45 25.48 7.02 -0.01
CA GLU A 45 26.71 6.24 -0.19
C GLU A 45 26.46 4.72 -0.18
N LYS A 46 25.52 4.27 0.67
CA LYS A 46 25.11 2.86 0.76
C LYS A 46 24.40 2.34 -0.49
N CYS A 47 23.77 3.22 -1.28
CA CYS A 47 23.08 2.81 -2.50
C CYS A 47 24.05 2.24 -3.53
N SER A 48 25.26 2.80 -3.59
CA SER A 48 26.29 2.35 -4.54
C SER A 48 27.08 1.13 -4.03
N SER A 49 27.23 0.97 -2.71
CA SER A 49 28.00 -0.14 -2.14
C SER A 49 27.18 -1.42 -1.97
N ASP A 50 25.91 -1.29 -1.57
CA ASP A 50 25.11 -2.43 -1.10
C ASP A 50 24.12 -2.94 -2.15
N CYS A 51 23.96 -2.21 -3.26
CA CYS A 51 23.04 -2.54 -4.34
C CYS A 51 23.82 -2.81 -5.64
N LEU A 52 23.44 -3.85 -6.39
CA LEU A 52 24.15 -4.31 -7.60
C LEU A 52 24.05 -3.34 -8.79
N ASN A 53 23.43 -2.17 -8.63
CA ASN A 53 23.11 -1.27 -9.72
C ASN A 53 23.37 0.18 -9.30
N ASN A 54 24.19 0.87 -10.11
CA ASN A 54 24.59 2.25 -9.91
C ASN A 54 23.48 3.28 -10.17
N ARG A 55 22.28 2.84 -10.57
CA ARG A 55 21.10 3.69 -10.78
C ARG A 55 20.22 3.81 -9.53
N PHE A 56 20.62 3.21 -8.42
CA PHE A 56 19.86 3.31 -7.18
C PHE A 56 20.08 4.68 -6.55
N GLU A 57 19.00 5.39 -6.31
CA GLU A 57 18.97 6.67 -5.63
C GLU A 57 18.30 6.53 -4.27
N LEU A 58 18.70 7.40 -3.34
CA LEU A 58 18.12 7.42 -2.01
C LEU A 58 16.69 7.95 -2.09
N HIS A 59 15.74 7.16 -1.62
CA HIS A 59 14.36 7.57 -1.40
C HIS A 59 14.13 7.75 0.09
N CYS A 60 13.43 8.81 0.47
CA CYS A 60 12.91 8.98 1.83
C CYS A 60 11.40 9.19 1.76
N VAL A 61 10.66 8.20 2.25
CA VAL A 61 9.19 8.13 2.18
C VAL A 61 8.66 7.69 3.53
N ARG A 62 7.37 7.90 3.80
CA ARG A 62 6.72 7.28 4.97
C ARG A 62 6.32 5.84 4.69
N ASN A 63 6.09 5.04 5.72
CA ASN A 63 5.47 3.72 5.57
C ASN A 63 3.95 3.82 5.31
N SER A 64 3.31 2.76 4.84
CA SER A 64 1.86 2.72 4.57
C SER A 64 0.98 3.01 5.79
N SER A 65 1.49 2.80 7.01
CA SER A 65 0.78 3.17 8.24
C SER A 65 0.89 4.66 8.61
N LYS A 66 1.73 5.41 7.88
CA LYS A 66 2.04 6.83 8.08
C LYS A 66 2.60 7.12 9.48
N LYS A 67 3.28 6.15 10.10
CA LYS A 67 3.83 6.27 11.47
C LYS A 67 5.34 6.48 11.49
N GLU A 68 6.02 6.10 10.42
CA GLU A 68 7.48 6.08 10.36
C GLU A 68 7.95 6.63 9.01
N LEU A 69 9.14 7.23 9.01
CA LEU A 69 9.88 7.55 7.79
C LEU A 69 10.89 6.44 7.51
N ILE A 70 10.96 6.05 6.24
CA ILE A 70 11.80 5.00 5.70
C ILE A 70 12.73 5.66 4.69
N ALA A 71 14.04 5.52 4.92
CA ALA A 71 15.05 5.82 3.93
C ALA A 71 15.52 4.50 3.31
N VAL A 72 15.46 4.39 1.98
CA VAL A 72 15.83 3.17 1.25
C VAL A 72 16.29 3.54 -0.15
N CYS A 73 17.20 2.77 -0.72
CA CYS A 73 17.65 2.97 -2.08
C CYS A 73 16.72 2.25 -3.06
N ALA A 74 16.35 2.91 -4.15
CA ALA A 74 15.51 2.34 -5.21
C ALA A 74 15.86 3.00 -6.56
N VAL A 75 15.47 2.36 -7.66
CA VAL A 75 15.64 2.97 -8.99
C VAL A 75 14.63 4.12 -9.12
N PRO A 76 15.06 5.35 -9.43
CA PRO A 76 14.14 6.48 -9.56
C PRO A 76 13.19 6.25 -10.75
N ALA A 77 11.93 6.65 -10.56
CA ALA A 77 10.88 6.55 -11.58
C ALA A 77 9.98 7.78 -11.53
N PRO A 78 9.37 8.16 -12.67
CA PRO A 78 8.37 9.23 -12.70
C PRO A 78 7.09 8.81 -11.96
N MET A 79 6.60 9.70 -11.10
CA MET A 79 5.41 9.51 -10.27
C MET A 79 4.40 10.61 -10.51
N PHE A 80 3.11 10.28 -10.32
CA PHE A 80 2.00 11.09 -10.77
C PHE A 80 1.05 11.45 -9.62
N SER A 81 0.88 12.75 -9.36
CA SER A 81 -0.25 13.34 -8.61
C SER A 81 -0.50 12.86 -7.16
N TYR A 82 0.21 11.86 -6.67
CA TYR A 82 0.07 11.27 -5.33
C TYR A 82 1.44 11.21 -4.65
N CYS A 83 1.44 11.32 -3.33
CA CYS A 83 2.62 11.04 -2.52
C CYS A 83 3.00 9.57 -2.65
N MET A 84 4.24 9.23 -2.38
CA MET A 84 4.66 7.84 -2.26
C MET A 84 4.69 7.37 -0.82
N GLU A 85 4.66 6.04 -0.67
CA GLU A 85 4.87 5.33 0.57
C GLU A 85 5.67 4.06 0.34
N TYR A 86 6.30 3.59 1.41
CA TYR A 86 6.88 2.25 1.47
C TYR A 86 5.85 1.26 2.00
N ASP A 87 5.52 0.26 1.20
CA ASP A 87 4.74 -0.90 1.61
C ASP A 87 5.66 -2.02 2.11
N SER A 88 5.61 -2.29 3.40
CA SER A 88 6.38 -3.37 4.03
C SER A 88 5.93 -4.77 3.60
N ALA A 89 4.67 -4.94 3.21
CA ALA A 89 4.15 -6.25 2.79
C ALA A 89 4.63 -6.61 1.39
N GLY A 90 4.53 -5.66 0.45
CA GLY A 90 5.06 -5.79 -0.90
C GLY A 90 6.56 -5.55 -1.02
N GLN A 91 7.20 -4.97 -0.01
CA GLN A 91 8.62 -4.55 -0.05
C GLN A 91 8.92 -3.59 -1.22
N VAL A 92 8.01 -2.68 -1.50
CA VAL A 92 8.07 -1.74 -2.63
C VAL A 92 7.79 -0.32 -2.20
N ILE A 93 8.26 0.64 -2.99
CA ILE A 93 7.73 2.01 -2.95
C ILE A 93 6.56 2.08 -3.93
N GLN A 94 5.44 2.63 -3.50
CA GLN A 94 4.23 2.78 -4.32
C GLN A 94 3.55 4.12 -4.06
N MET A 95 2.54 4.45 -4.86
CA MET A 95 1.73 5.65 -4.64
C MET A 95 0.76 5.44 -3.46
N ASP A 96 0.74 6.40 -2.53
CA ASP A 96 -0.35 6.54 -1.56
C ASP A 96 -1.53 7.26 -2.21
N MET A 97 -2.49 6.48 -2.69
CA MET A 97 -3.72 6.96 -3.31
C MET A 97 -4.61 7.80 -2.36
N THR A 98 -4.31 7.83 -1.06
CA THR A 98 -5.06 8.62 -0.07
C THR A 98 -4.46 10.02 0.16
N THR A 99 -3.24 10.29 -0.30
CA THR A 99 -2.58 11.59 -0.11
C THR A 99 -2.11 12.14 -1.44
N ARG A 100 -2.78 13.21 -1.91
CA ARG A 100 -2.42 13.87 -3.16
C ARG A 100 -1.19 14.74 -3.02
N CYS A 101 -0.41 14.73 -4.10
CA CYS A 101 0.60 15.73 -4.38
C CYS A 101 -0.11 17.06 -4.67
N THR A 102 -0.11 17.99 -3.72
CA THR A 102 -0.89 19.23 -3.86
C THR A 102 0.00 20.33 -4.42
N ASN A 103 -0.18 20.63 -5.70
CA ASN A 103 0.11 21.92 -6.33
C ASN A 103 -1.13 22.25 -7.18
N ASN A 104 -1.40 23.52 -7.47
CA ASN A 104 -2.62 23.99 -8.16
C ASN A 104 -2.75 23.48 -9.62
N SER A 105 -1.91 22.54 -10.05
CA SER A 105 -1.89 21.91 -11.36
C SER A 105 -2.63 20.57 -11.35
N LEU A 106 -3.40 20.30 -12.40
CA LEU A 106 -4.23 19.10 -12.54
C LEU A 106 -3.42 17.79 -12.68
N GLU A 107 -2.13 17.89 -13.02
CA GLU A 107 -1.24 16.74 -13.17
C GLU A 107 0.20 17.16 -12.80
N ILE A 108 0.77 16.49 -11.79
CA ILE A 108 2.15 16.72 -11.36
C ILE A 108 2.92 15.44 -11.66
N VAL A 109 3.99 15.57 -12.43
CA VAL A 109 4.98 14.52 -12.64
C VAL A 109 6.23 14.89 -11.87
N TYR A 110 6.70 14.01 -11.00
CA TYR A 110 7.91 14.23 -10.21
C TYR A 110 8.78 12.97 -10.17
N ASN A 111 10.06 13.14 -9.86
CA ASN A 111 10.98 12.01 -9.68
C ASN A 111 10.75 11.41 -8.29
N SER A 112 10.60 10.10 -8.19
CA SER A 112 10.42 9.38 -6.93
C SER A 112 11.54 9.64 -5.90
N ALA A 113 12.78 9.88 -6.32
CA ALA A 113 13.86 10.21 -5.38
C ALA A 113 13.69 11.60 -4.74
N ASP A 114 12.87 12.48 -5.33
CA ASP A 114 12.65 13.85 -4.88
C ASP A 114 11.20 14.07 -4.45
N LEU A 115 10.85 13.48 -3.29
CA LEU A 115 9.51 13.63 -2.71
C LEU A 115 9.23 15.06 -2.22
N GLN A 116 10.27 15.86 -1.96
CA GLN A 116 10.11 17.26 -1.55
C GLN A 116 9.50 18.11 -2.67
N SER A 117 9.85 17.81 -3.92
CA SER A 117 9.23 18.43 -5.10
C SER A 117 7.73 18.17 -5.23
N CYS A 118 7.21 17.15 -4.55
CA CYS A 118 5.78 16.83 -4.59
C CYS A 118 4.97 17.66 -3.60
N ASN A 119 5.15 17.46 -2.29
CA ASN A 119 4.51 18.25 -1.25
C ASN A 119 5.13 17.91 0.12
N PRO A 120 5.41 18.88 1.02
CA PRO A 120 5.89 18.60 2.37
C PRO A 120 4.93 17.71 3.21
N GLU A 121 3.62 17.75 2.94
CA GLU A 121 2.62 16.89 3.60
C GLU A 121 2.83 15.39 3.33
N CYS A 122 3.54 15.03 2.25
CA CYS A 122 3.86 13.63 1.94
C CYS A 122 4.74 12.96 3.02
N LEU A 123 5.46 13.76 3.82
CA LEU A 123 6.30 13.30 4.91
C LEU A 123 5.63 13.45 6.29
N ARG A 124 4.38 13.94 6.34
CA ARG A 124 3.67 14.13 7.61
C ARG A 124 3.22 12.79 8.17
N LEU A 125 3.70 12.50 9.37
CA LEU A 125 3.33 11.30 10.12
C LEU A 125 2.03 11.52 10.90
N HIS A 126 1.23 10.47 11.01
CA HIS A 126 0.11 10.43 11.93
C HIS A 126 0.64 10.54 13.35
N ARG A 127 0.18 11.57 14.07
CA ARG A 127 0.49 11.72 15.49
C ARG A 127 0.00 10.45 16.19
N MET A 128 0.90 9.72 16.85
CA MET A 128 0.50 8.66 17.76
C MET A 128 -0.31 9.33 18.87
N THR A 129 -1.63 9.28 18.76
CA THR A 129 -2.48 9.49 19.91
C THR A 129 -2.35 8.22 20.74
N ASN A 130 -1.92 8.34 21.99
CA ASN A 130 -1.96 7.25 22.97
C ASN A 130 -3.43 6.92 23.27
N ILE A 131 -4.13 6.35 22.30
CA ILE A 131 -5.43 5.75 22.49
C ILE A 131 -5.13 4.25 22.58
N GLY A 132 -5.27 3.72 23.79
CA GLY A 132 -5.03 2.33 24.09
C GLY A 132 -5.67 1.41 23.05
N GLU A 133 -4.91 0.40 22.64
CA GLU A 133 -5.32 -0.68 21.76
C GLU A 133 -6.57 -1.40 22.30
N LYS A 134 -7.76 -0.99 21.87
CA LYS A 134 -8.97 -1.82 21.88
C LYS A 134 -9.89 -1.41 20.72
N GLY A 135 -9.61 -1.88 19.51
CA GLY A 135 -10.46 -1.53 18.37
C GLY A 135 -10.44 -2.43 17.14
N TRP A 136 -9.45 -3.32 16.98
CA TRP A 136 -9.30 -4.09 15.73
C TRP A 136 -10.04 -5.43 15.71
N THR A 137 -10.58 -5.89 16.84
CA THR A 137 -11.22 -7.21 16.93
C THR A 137 -12.70 -7.21 16.52
N LEU A 138 -13.40 -6.07 16.55
CA LEU A 138 -14.86 -6.06 16.34
C LEU A 138 -15.26 -5.97 14.85
N HIS A 139 -14.49 -5.26 14.01
CA HIS A 139 -14.81 -5.10 12.59
C HIS A 139 -14.62 -6.37 11.77
N VAL A 140 -13.59 -7.17 12.10
CA VAL A 140 -13.32 -8.45 11.43
C VAL A 140 -14.38 -9.50 11.78
N VAL A 141 -14.79 -9.56 13.06
CA VAL A 141 -15.84 -10.49 13.50
C VAL A 141 -17.19 -10.15 12.84
N LEU A 142 -17.54 -8.86 12.70
CA LEU A 142 -18.80 -8.47 12.08
C LEU A 142 -18.87 -8.88 10.59
N GLN A 143 -17.75 -8.75 9.85
CA GLN A 143 -17.69 -9.19 8.45
C GLN A 143 -17.80 -10.73 8.31
N ILE A 144 -17.15 -11.50 9.19
CA ILE A 144 -17.21 -12.97 9.17
C ILE A 144 -18.64 -13.48 9.48
N VAL A 145 -19.35 -12.84 10.41
CA VAL A 145 -20.73 -13.24 10.78
C VAL A 145 -21.74 -12.96 9.67
N VAL A 146 -21.57 -11.88 8.90
CA VAL A 146 -22.47 -11.56 7.78
C VAL A 146 -22.29 -12.55 6.62
N VAL A 147 -21.07 -13.01 6.36
CA VAL A 147 -20.80 -13.98 5.29
C VAL A 147 -21.34 -15.38 5.64
N SER A 148 -21.22 -15.82 6.90
CA SER A 148 -21.71 -17.13 7.31
C SER A 148 -23.24 -17.22 7.37
N SER A 149 -23.92 -16.14 7.78
CA SER A 149 -25.40 -16.08 7.80
C SER A 149 -26.02 -16.00 6.42
N GLY A 150 -25.39 -15.30 5.46
CA GLY A 150 -25.83 -15.27 4.07
C GLY A 150 -25.68 -16.61 3.33
N LEU A 151 -24.58 -17.33 3.58
CA LEU A 151 -24.34 -18.65 2.99
C LEU A 151 -25.31 -19.71 3.53
N PHE A 152 -25.64 -19.66 4.83
CA PHE A 152 -26.62 -20.56 5.43
C PHE A 152 -28.04 -20.36 4.88
N LEU A 153 -28.47 -19.12 4.68
CA LEU A 153 -29.78 -18.82 4.07
C LEU A 153 -29.86 -19.30 2.63
N LEU A 154 -28.78 -19.13 1.85
CA LEU A 154 -28.72 -19.62 0.47
C LEU A 154 -28.82 -21.16 0.42
N LEU A 155 -28.09 -21.87 1.28
CA LEU A 155 -28.14 -23.33 1.34
C LEU A 155 -29.53 -23.85 1.75
N CYS A 156 -30.21 -23.18 2.68
CA CYS A 156 -31.58 -23.55 3.07
C CYS A 156 -32.59 -23.37 1.92
N VAL A 157 -32.50 -22.28 1.16
CA VAL A 157 -33.41 -22.05 0.02
C VAL A 157 -33.16 -23.07 -1.10
N PHE A 158 -31.89 -23.37 -1.41
CA PHE A 158 -31.57 -24.38 -2.42
C PHE A 158 -31.94 -25.80 -1.99
N GLY A 159 -31.80 -26.15 -0.70
CA GLY A 159 -32.24 -27.43 -0.16
C GLY A 159 -33.76 -27.65 -0.29
N LEU A 160 -34.56 -26.63 0.01
CA LEU A 160 -36.02 -26.70 -0.11
C LEU A 160 -36.51 -26.78 -1.57
N ILE A 161 -35.80 -26.15 -2.51
CA ILE A 161 -36.12 -26.27 -3.95
C ILE A 161 -35.78 -27.67 -4.47
N TYR A 162 -34.69 -28.28 -4.02
CA TYR A 162 -34.27 -29.59 -4.51
C TYR A 162 -35.18 -30.72 -4.01
N GLU A 163 -35.69 -30.64 -2.79
CA GLU A 163 -36.57 -31.67 -2.23
C GLU A 163 -38.02 -31.60 -2.76
N GLY A 164 -38.44 -30.44 -3.28
CA GLY A 164 -39.75 -30.27 -3.94
C GLY A 164 -39.83 -30.91 -5.32
N HIS A 165 -38.70 -31.08 -6.02
CA HIS A 165 -38.68 -31.65 -7.38
C HIS A 165 -38.54 -33.18 -7.40
N SER A 166 -38.15 -33.81 -6.29
CA SER A 166 -37.95 -35.27 -6.22
C SER A 166 -39.20 -36.07 -5.81
N LYS A 167 -40.34 -35.41 -5.51
CA LYS A 167 -41.58 -36.09 -5.07
C LYS A 167 -42.67 -36.22 -6.16
N ASN A 168 -42.34 -35.94 -7.42
CA ASN A 168 -43.27 -36.04 -8.56
C ASN A 168 -42.71 -36.88 -9.74
N MET A 169 -42.00 -37.98 -9.44
CA MET A 169 -41.79 -39.10 -10.36
C MET A 169 -42.03 -40.42 -9.65
#